data_AF-A0A1F6V6L6-F1
#
_entry.id   AF-A0A1F6V6L6-F1
#
_cell.length_a   1.000
_cell.length_b   1.000
_cell.length_c   1.000
_cell.angle_alpha   90.00
_cell.angle_beta   90.00
_cell.angle_gamma   90.00
#
_symmetry.space_group_name_H-M   'P 1'
#
loop_
_entity.id
_entity.type
_entity.pdbx_description
1 polymer ?
#
loop_
_entity_poly.entity_id
_entity_poly.type
_entity_poly.pdbx_seq_one_letter_code
_entity_poly.pdbx_strand_id
1 'polypeptide(L)'
;MKEEKLNAKLNTGIAEIRKIKMTREERGRALENILHSPALPIPSPWGFSSFIILIQKNNRLLSYIVASCLILILGGGGAVYASFDSLPGSALYPLKVNIVEPISYSLTFSLEGKAEYESTLAMMRLIEAETLADRGELDAEKEKILTDLLEIHTSSLERNLGKIKPSENEEDEERNNKIITNFHSGMNAHARLLDIIRAGEENAEENNEKIQNTAISKSAQANASKIKNSFKKESIEENDDVKIQNRYAKKKNAVQSIIDRTSKNLDLNINNESRGRKRIIDDTNKTLEEAKRFLKEAEEKEKKGERVNAYSKLLDSEVTAREADIFLQSGLKLKWKNSRK
;
A
#
# COMPACT_ATOMS: atom_id res chain seq x y z
N MET A 1 60.13 20.04 37.40
CA MET A 1 60.93 21.29 37.19
C MET A 1 61.72 21.34 35.88
N LYS A 2 62.23 20.22 35.30
CA LYS A 2 62.85 20.23 33.95
C LYS A 2 61.83 20.25 32.79
N GLU A 3 60.73 19.51 32.89
CA GLU A 3 59.69 19.44 31.84
C GLU A 3 58.93 20.75 31.64
N GLU A 4 58.67 21.47 32.73
CA GLU A 4 57.95 22.74 32.71
C GLU A 4 58.74 23.85 31.97
N LYS A 5 60.07 23.86 32.12
CA LYS A 5 60.97 24.76 31.37
C LYS A 5 61.06 24.37 29.88
N LEU A 6 60.92 23.09 29.54
CA LEU A 6 60.93 22.62 28.15
C LEU A 6 59.64 23.06 27.44
N ASN A 7 58.49 22.88 28.08
CA ASN A 7 57.19 23.30 27.56
C ASN A 7 57.08 24.82 27.39
N ALA A 8 57.64 25.60 28.32
CA ALA A 8 57.71 27.05 28.18
C ALA A 8 58.54 27.48 26.95
N LYS A 9 59.74 26.89 26.74
CA LYS A 9 60.56 27.17 25.56
C LYS A 9 59.88 26.76 24.25
N LEU A 10 59.20 25.61 24.24
CA LEU A 10 58.48 25.12 23.07
C LEU A 10 57.33 26.08 22.69
N ASN A 11 56.56 26.53 23.68
CA ASN A 11 55.46 27.47 23.47
C ASN A 11 55.96 28.83 22.96
N THR A 12 57.11 29.32 23.46
CA THR A 12 57.73 30.54 22.96
C THR A 12 58.21 30.37 21.51
N GLY A 13 58.84 29.24 21.16
CA GLY A 13 59.26 28.95 19.80
C GLY A 13 58.08 28.84 18.82
N ILE A 14 56.99 28.20 19.22
CA ILE A 14 55.75 28.13 18.42
C ILE A 14 55.15 29.53 18.21
N ALA A 15 55.19 30.39 19.24
CA ALA A 15 54.72 31.76 19.14
C ALA A 15 55.59 32.61 18.20
N GLU A 16 56.90 32.41 18.18
CA GLU A 16 57.83 33.07 17.25
C GLU A 16 57.61 32.61 15.80
N ILE A 17 57.49 31.31 15.56
CA ILE A 17 57.23 30.76 14.21
C ILE A 17 55.89 31.27 13.67
N ARG A 18 54.84 31.37 14.50
CA ARG A 18 53.55 31.96 14.09
C ARG A 18 53.64 33.45 13.72
N LYS A 19 54.63 34.18 14.22
CA LYS A 19 54.87 35.59 13.85
C LYS A 19 55.61 35.73 12.53
N ILE A 20 56.29 34.68 12.05
CA ILE A 20 56.89 34.66 10.72
C ILE A 20 55.75 34.57 9.70
N LYS A 21 55.31 35.72 9.22
CA LYS A 21 54.40 35.83 8.08
C LYS A 21 55.23 36.18 6.87
N MET A 22 54.99 35.47 5.76
CA MET A 22 55.55 35.86 4.46
C MET A 22 55.13 37.30 4.17
N THR A 23 56.07 38.11 3.71
CA THR A 23 55.78 39.44 3.19
C THR A 23 54.90 39.33 1.95
N ARG A 24 54.22 40.43 1.60
CA ARG A 24 53.33 40.46 0.43
C ARG A 24 54.09 40.16 -0.87
N GLU A 25 55.36 40.57 -0.94
CA GLU A 25 56.26 40.33 -2.07
C GLU A 25 56.69 38.87 -2.17
N GLU A 26 57.09 38.24 -1.05
CA GLU A 26 57.46 36.82 -1.03
C GLU A 26 56.27 35.91 -1.38
N ARG A 27 55.08 36.25 -0.90
CA ARG A 27 53.85 35.53 -1.26
C ARG A 27 53.55 35.68 -2.76
N GLY A 28 53.82 36.86 -3.33
CA GLY A 28 53.69 37.11 -4.77
C GLY A 28 54.63 36.22 -5.60
N ARG A 29 55.92 36.19 -5.25
CA ARG A 29 56.92 35.36 -5.95
C ARG A 29 56.66 33.86 -5.80
N ALA A 30 56.19 33.42 -4.64
CA ALA A 30 55.80 32.02 -4.43
C ALA A 30 54.60 31.64 -5.31
N LEU A 31 53.61 32.53 -5.45
CA LEU A 31 52.45 32.31 -6.32
C LEU A 31 52.84 32.29 -7.81
N GLU A 32 53.72 33.21 -8.22
CA GLU A 32 54.26 33.29 -9.59
C GLU A 32 55.01 32.01 -9.97
N ASN A 33 55.84 31.48 -9.07
CA ASN A 33 56.52 30.20 -9.27
C ASN A 33 55.58 28.99 -9.35
N ILE A 34 54.43 29.03 -8.65
CA ILE A 34 53.41 27.96 -8.74
C ILE A 34 52.66 28.07 -10.08
N LEU A 35 52.31 29.28 -10.51
CA LEU A 35 51.55 29.52 -11.75
C LEU A 35 52.37 29.21 -13.01
N HIS A 36 53.70 29.39 -12.96
CA HIS A 36 54.60 29.08 -14.08
C HIS A 36 55.25 27.69 -14.02
N SER A 37 54.91 26.87 -13.03
CA SER A 37 55.34 25.48 -13.00
C SER A 37 54.49 24.65 -13.98
N PRO A 38 55.07 23.86 -14.91
CA PRO A 38 54.31 22.96 -15.78
C PRO A 38 53.86 21.73 -14.97
N ALA A 39 53.01 21.96 -13.97
CA ALA A 39 52.40 20.90 -13.18
C ALA A 39 51.30 20.26 -14.04
N LEU A 40 51.62 19.11 -14.65
CA LEU A 40 50.61 18.22 -15.21
C LEU A 40 49.56 17.91 -14.13
N PRO A 41 48.25 17.95 -14.44
CA PRO A 41 47.21 17.76 -13.44
C PRO A 41 47.36 16.38 -12.78
N ILE A 42 47.58 16.37 -11.48
CA ILE A 42 47.69 15.14 -10.67
C ILE A 42 46.27 14.58 -10.53
N PRO A 43 45.97 13.37 -11.04
CA PRO A 43 44.63 12.81 -10.98
C PRO A 43 44.23 12.56 -9.52
N SER A 44 43.06 13.07 -9.11
CA SER A 44 42.55 12.85 -7.76
C SER A 44 42.10 11.40 -7.57
N PRO A 45 42.31 10.78 -6.39
CA PRO A 45 41.83 9.42 -6.08
C PRO A 45 40.29 9.27 -6.09
N TRP A 46 39.54 10.38 -6.10
CA TRP A 46 38.07 10.42 -6.15
C TRP A 46 37.55 10.69 -7.57
N GLY A 47 38.16 10.07 -8.59
CA GLY A 47 37.84 10.21 -10.00
C GLY A 47 36.52 9.54 -10.44
N PHE A 48 35.42 9.78 -9.72
CA PHE A 48 34.06 9.41 -10.16
C PHE A 48 33.64 10.11 -11.47
N SER A 49 34.42 11.08 -11.94
CA SER A 49 34.23 11.78 -13.22
C SER A 49 34.64 10.97 -14.47
N SER A 50 35.12 9.74 -14.33
CA SER A 50 35.47 8.90 -15.49
C SER A 50 34.25 8.34 -16.23
N PHE A 51 33.11 8.14 -15.53
CA PHE A 51 31.90 7.59 -16.16
C PHE A 51 31.25 8.62 -17.10
N ILE A 52 31.21 9.89 -16.68
CA ILE A 52 30.67 10.99 -17.50
C ILE A 52 31.56 11.25 -18.73
N ILE A 53 32.89 11.25 -18.58
CA ILE A 53 33.82 11.50 -19.69
C ILE A 53 33.82 10.34 -20.71
N LEU A 54 33.68 9.09 -20.25
CA LEU A 54 33.58 7.91 -21.14
C LEU A 54 32.28 7.93 -21.96
N ILE A 55 31.17 8.37 -21.35
CA ILE A 55 29.87 8.55 -22.02
C ILE A 55 29.93 9.71 -23.04
N GLN A 56 30.63 10.79 -22.69
CA GLN A 56 30.70 12.01 -23.51
C GLN A 56 31.60 11.87 -24.75
N LYS A 57 32.59 10.97 -24.73
CA LYS A 57 33.54 10.78 -25.84
C LYS A 57 33.09 9.73 -26.86
N ASN A 58 32.09 8.90 -26.54
CA ASN A 58 31.69 7.76 -27.35
C ASN A 58 30.17 7.76 -27.59
N ASN A 59 29.68 8.71 -28.41
CA ASN A 59 28.25 8.88 -28.74
C ASN A 59 27.57 7.58 -29.20
N ARG A 60 28.30 6.62 -29.75
CA ARG A 60 27.78 5.30 -30.17
C ARG A 60 27.37 4.42 -28.99
N LEU A 61 28.08 4.47 -27.87
CA LEU A 61 27.71 3.70 -26.66
C LEU A 61 26.45 4.27 -26.01
N LEU A 62 26.33 5.61 -25.95
CA LEU A 62 25.10 6.25 -25.51
C LEU A 62 23.94 5.88 -26.44
N SER A 63 24.14 5.91 -27.75
CA SER A 63 23.12 5.47 -28.71
C SER A 63 22.75 4.00 -28.56
N TYR A 64 23.68 3.09 -28.26
CA TYR A 64 23.35 1.68 -28.00
C TYR A 64 22.62 1.47 -26.67
N ILE A 65 22.97 2.22 -25.63
CA ILE A 65 22.24 2.18 -24.35
C ILE A 65 20.82 2.73 -24.55
N VAL A 66 20.68 3.87 -25.22
CA VAL A 66 19.38 4.47 -25.52
C VAL A 66 18.57 3.57 -26.44
N ALA A 67 19.17 2.98 -27.48
CA ALA A 67 18.50 2.03 -28.37
C ALA A 67 18.12 0.73 -27.66
N SER A 68 18.98 0.20 -26.78
CA SER A 68 18.68 -0.98 -25.96
C SER A 68 17.54 -0.70 -24.98
N CYS A 69 17.58 0.44 -24.28
CA CYS A 69 16.48 0.91 -23.44
C CYS A 69 15.20 1.11 -24.26
N LEU A 70 15.28 1.70 -25.45
CA LEU A 70 14.13 1.85 -26.36
C LEU A 70 13.60 0.51 -26.83
N ILE A 71 14.45 -0.46 -27.16
CA ILE A 71 14.03 -1.82 -27.56
C ILE A 71 13.42 -2.55 -26.37
N LEU A 72 13.93 -2.37 -25.15
CA LEU A 72 13.34 -2.93 -23.93
C LEU A 72 12.01 -2.25 -23.57
N ILE A 73 11.88 -0.95 -23.80
CA ILE A 73 10.64 -0.21 -23.53
C ILE A 73 9.59 -0.50 -24.62
N LEU A 74 9.98 -0.52 -25.90
CA LEU A 74 9.09 -0.76 -27.04
C LEU A 74 8.76 -2.24 -27.24
N GLY A 75 9.71 -3.14 -27.00
CA GLY A 75 9.54 -4.59 -27.11
C GLY A 75 9.09 -5.25 -25.81
N GLY A 76 9.52 -4.73 -24.65
CA GLY A 76 9.17 -5.26 -23.33
C GLY A 76 7.93 -4.61 -22.70
N GLY A 77 7.49 -3.44 -23.17
CA GLY A 77 6.28 -2.78 -22.68
C GLY A 77 5.02 -3.65 -22.80
N GLY A 78 4.92 -4.46 -23.85
CA GLY A 78 3.84 -5.44 -24.00
C GLY A 78 3.88 -6.55 -22.95
N ALA A 79 5.08 -7.04 -22.59
CA ALA A 79 5.23 -8.08 -21.57
C ALA A 79 4.98 -7.54 -20.15
N VAL A 80 5.39 -6.29 -19.86
CA VAL A 80 5.06 -5.59 -18.62
C VAL A 80 3.56 -5.33 -18.52
N TYR A 81 2.94 -4.88 -19.61
CA TYR A 81 1.49 -4.65 -19.62
C TYR A 81 0.71 -5.96 -19.43
N ALA A 82 1.09 -7.02 -20.15
CA ALA A 82 0.46 -8.33 -20.03
C ALA A 82 0.73 -9.01 -18.68
N SER A 83 1.80 -8.64 -17.96
CA SER A 83 2.06 -9.20 -16.63
C SER A 83 1.09 -8.68 -15.58
N PHE A 84 0.47 -7.51 -15.74
CA PHE A 84 -0.51 -7.00 -14.78
C PHE A 84 -1.74 -7.93 -14.64
N ASP A 85 -2.23 -8.48 -15.74
CA ASP A 85 -3.38 -9.40 -15.76
C ASP A 85 -2.97 -10.88 -15.60
N SER A 86 -1.67 -11.14 -15.41
CA SER A 86 -1.16 -12.50 -15.29
C SER A 86 -1.53 -13.12 -13.93
N LEU A 87 -1.84 -14.42 -13.94
CA LEU A 87 -2.22 -15.21 -12.77
C LEU A 87 -1.11 -16.20 -12.38
N PRO A 88 -1.07 -16.69 -11.13
CA PRO A 88 -0.18 -17.77 -10.74
C PRO A 88 -0.20 -18.95 -11.72
N GLY A 89 0.98 -19.43 -12.12
CA GLY A 89 1.16 -20.47 -13.13
C GLY A 89 1.32 -19.97 -14.57
N SER A 90 1.05 -18.69 -14.84
CA SER A 90 1.36 -18.09 -16.14
C SER A 90 2.84 -17.67 -16.26
N ALA A 91 3.38 -17.66 -17.48
CA ALA A 91 4.79 -17.35 -17.73
C ALA A 91 5.20 -15.92 -17.31
N LEU A 92 4.25 -14.98 -17.30
CA LEU A 92 4.51 -13.58 -16.95
C LEU A 92 4.25 -13.25 -15.47
N TYR A 93 3.71 -14.17 -14.69
CA TYR A 93 3.46 -13.93 -13.27
C TYR A 93 4.73 -13.65 -12.44
N PRO A 94 5.86 -14.35 -12.67
CA PRO A 94 7.12 -13.99 -12.02
C PRO A 94 7.59 -12.57 -12.37
N LEU A 95 7.31 -12.08 -13.59
CA LEU A 95 7.62 -10.70 -13.98
C LEU A 95 6.74 -9.71 -13.21
N LYS A 96 5.45 -10.02 -13.00
CA LYS A 96 4.52 -9.21 -12.19
C LYS A 96 5.06 -9.03 -10.76
N VAL A 97 5.26 -10.13 -10.05
CA VAL A 97 5.55 -10.14 -8.60
C VAL A 97 7.00 -9.74 -8.29
N ASN A 98 7.98 -10.17 -9.10
CA ASN A 98 9.39 -9.96 -8.75
C ASN A 98 10.00 -8.67 -9.32
N ILE A 99 9.35 -8.06 -10.31
CA ILE A 99 9.92 -6.90 -11.02
C ILE A 99 8.95 -5.74 -11.03
N VAL A 100 7.75 -5.92 -11.58
CA VAL A 100 6.81 -4.81 -11.78
C VAL A 100 6.33 -4.24 -10.45
N GLU A 101 5.86 -5.11 -9.54
CA GLU A 101 5.32 -4.66 -8.27
C GLU A 101 6.38 -4.00 -7.34
N PRO A 102 7.60 -4.55 -7.19
CA PRO A 102 8.66 -3.90 -6.39
C PRO A 102 9.13 -2.57 -6.95
N ILE A 103 9.16 -2.41 -8.29
CA ILE A 103 9.50 -1.13 -8.92
C ILE A 103 8.42 -0.09 -8.58
N SER A 104 7.14 -0.44 -8.75
CA SER A 104 6.04 0.46 -8.38
C SER A 104 6.03 0.81 -6.89
N TYR A 105 6.34 -0.16 -6.00
CA TYR A 105 6.52 0.12 -4.57
C TYR A 105 7.67 1.09 -4.30
N SER A 106 8.81 0.90 -4.99
CA SER A 106 10.00 1.74 -4.82
C SER A 106 9.80 3.17 -5.31
N LEU A 107 8.95 3.37 -6.33
CA LEU A 107 8.55 4.67 -6.85
C LEU A 107 7.47 5.35 -5.99
N THR A 108 6.88 4.63 -5.03
CA THR A 108 5.90 5.20 -4.11
C THR A 108 6.64 5.87 -2.94
N PHE A 109 6.57 7.19 -2.84
CA PHE A 109 7.43 7.95 -1.92
C PHE A 109 6.89 8.07 -0.49
N SER A 110 5.58 8.25 -0.31
CA SER A 110 4.98 8.47 1.02
C SER A 110 4.68 7.14 1.74
N LEU A 111 4.66 7.18 3.09
CA LEU A 111 4.32 6.00 3.90
C LEU A 111 2.86 5.59 3.70
N GLU A 112 1.96 6.56 3.61
CA GLU A 112 0.55 6.39 3.31
C GLU A 112 0.37 5.77 1.92
N GLY A 113 1.12 6.25 0.93
CA GLY A 113 1.10 5.70 -0.42
C GLY A 113 1.59 4.26 -0.44
N LYS A 114 2.66 3.95 0.31
CA LYS A 114 3.17 2.57 0.43
C LYS A 114 2.17 1.66 1.14
N ALA A 115 1.52 2.14 2.20
CA ALA A 115 0.45 1.41 2.86
C ALA A 115 -0.73 1.15 1.91
N GLU A 116 -1.19 2.17 1.19
CA GLU A 116 -2.26 2.04 0.20
C GLU A 116 -1.90 1.05 -0.93
N TYR A 117 -0.66 1.08 -1.39
CA TYR A 117 -0.16 0.16 -2.42
C TYR A 117 -0.12 -1.29 -1.94
N GLU A 118 0.41 -1.55 -0.74
CA GLU A 118 0.45 -2.89 -0.14
C GLU A 118 -0.97 -3.42 0.16
N SER A 119 -1.87 -2.55 0.64
CA SER A 119 -3.30 -2.87 0.78
C SER A 119 -3.92 -3.29 -0.55
N THR A 120 -3.60 -2.57 -1.64
CA THR A 120 -4.07 -2.89 -2.99
C THR A 120 -3.55 -4.25 -3.45
N LEU A 121 -2.25 -4.54 -3.29
CA LEU A 121 -1.68 -5.82 -3.69
C LEU A 121 -2.27 -6.99 -2.91
N ALA A 122 -2.50 -6.84 -1.60
CA ALA A 122 -3.16 -7.87 -0.80
C ALA A 122 -4.59 -8.16 -1.29
N MET A 123 -5.39 -7.13 -1.61
CA MET A 123 -6.72 -7.31 -2.20
C MET A 123 -6.64 -7.95 -3.59
N MET A 124 -5.61 -7.60 -4.40
CA MET A 124 -5.42 -8.24 -5.70
C MET A 124 -5.17 -9.75 -5.59
N ARG A 125 -4.50 -10.25 -4.54
CA ARG A 125 -4.34 -11.70 -4.35
C ARG A 125 -5.65 -12.44 -4.17
N LEU A 126 -6.63 -11.80 -3.53
CA LEU A 126 -7.97 -12.38 -3.44
C LEU A 126 -8.69 -12.36 -4.78
N ILE A 127 -8.58 -11.28 -5.56
CA ILE A 127 -9.16 -11.20 -6.90
C ILE A 127 -8.53 -12.23 -7.86
N GLU A 128 -7.22 -12.45 -7.75
CA GLU A 128 -6.52 -13.51 -8.48
C GLU A 128 -7.04 -14.89 -8.08
N ALA A 129 -7.25 -15.13 -6.78
CA ALA A 129 -7.86 -16.37 -6.29
C ALA A 129 -9.30 -16.56 -6.78
N GLU A 130 -10.12 -15.50 -6.73
CA GLU A 130 -11.49 -15.50 -7.27
C GLU A 130 -11.49 -15.85 -8.76
N THR A 131 -10.59 -15.22 -9.53
CA THR A 131 -10.47 -15.46 -10.97
C THR A 131 -10.06 -16.90 -11.28
N LEU A 132 -9.10 -17.44 -10.53
CA LEU A 132 -8.69 -18.84 -10.66
C LEU A 132 -9.82 -19.79 -10.22
N ALA A 133 -10.54 -19.46 -9.16
CA ALA A 133 -11.64 -20.29 -8.66
C ALA A 133 -12.82 -20.33 -9.65
N ASP A 134 -13.18 -19.19 -10.24
CA ASP A 134 -14.21 -19.07 -11.28
C ASP A 134 -13.86 -19.91 -12.53
N ARG A 135 -12.56 -20.01 -12.85
CA ARG A 135 -12.04 -20.85 -13.93
C ARG A 135 -11.87 -22.33 -13.56
N GLY A 136 -12.05 -22.70 -12.29
CA GLY A 136 -11.74 -24.04 -11.79
C GLY A 136 -10.24 -24.37 -11.80
N GLU A 137 -9.38 -23.36 -11.82
CA GLU A 137 -7.91 -23.46 -11.91
C GLU A 137 -7.20 -23.22 -10.57
N LEU A 138 -7.94 -22.85 -9.51
CA LEU A 138 -7.40 -22.66 -8.16
C LEU A 138 -7.13 -24.00 -7.48
N ASP A 139 -5.90 -24.50 -7.64
CA ASP A 139 -5.38 -25.65 -6.91
C ASP A 139 -4.65 -25.23 -5.62
N ALA A 140 -4.21 -26.22 -4.83
CA ALA A 140 -3.54 -26.00 -3.56
C ALA A 140 -2.19 -25.26 -3.69
N GLU A 141 -1.47 -25.44 -4.80
CA GLU A 141 -0.18 -24.78 -5.03
C GLU A 141 -0.40 -23.29 -5.30
N LYS A 142 -1.32 -22.96 -6.21
CA LYS A 142 -1.67 -21.57 -6.52
C LYS A 142 -2.30 -20.87 -5.31
N GLU A 143 -3.16 -21.55 -4.56
CA GLU A 143 -3.74 -21.03 -3.32
C GLU A 143 -2.66 -20.71 -2.28
N LYS A 144 -1.66 -21.58 -2.14
CA LYS A 144 -0.52 -21.33 -1.24
C LYS A 144 0.30 -20.11 -1.68
N ILE A 145 0.64 -20.00 -2.98
CA ILE A 145 1.38 -18.86 -3.52
C ILE A 145 0.65 -17.54 -3.20
N LEU A 146 -0.67 -17.50 -3.44
CA LEU A 146 -1.47 -16.31 -3.19
C LEU A 146 -1.60 -16.00 -1.70
N THR A 147 -1.71 -17.02 -0.84
CA THR A 147 -1.74 -16.85 0.62
C THR A 147 -0.42 -16.27 1.13
N ASP A 148 0.71 -16.81 0.68
CA ASP A 148 2.04 -16.33 1.07
C ASP A 148 2.23 -14.85 0.65
N LEU A 149 1.81 -14.49 -0.58
CA LEU A 149 1.88 -13.10 -1.06
C LEU A 149 0.95 -12.16 -0.29
N LEU A 150 -0.27 -12.61 0.02
CA LEU A 150 -1.22 -11.85 0.82
C LEU A 150 -0.65 -11.52 2.20
N GLU A 151 0.01 -12.49 2.85
CA GLU A 151 0.67 -12.31 4.14
C GLU A 151 1.86 -11.35 4.07
N ILE A 152 2.66 -11.42 3.00
CA ILE A 152 3.77 -10.49 2.73
C ILE A 152 3.24 -9.06 2.63
N HIS A 153 2.23 -8.82 1.79
CA HIS A 153 1.66 -7.50 1.59
C HIS A 153 0.97 -6.96 2.84
N THR A 154 0.24 -7.82 3.57
CA THR A 154 -0.38 -7.44 4.85
C THR A 154 0.67 -7.04 5.89
N SER A 155 1.77 -7.78 5.97
CA SER A 155 2.86 -7.47 6.92
C SER A 155 3.57 -6.17 6.56
N SER A 156 3.75 -5.88 5.26
CA SER A 156 4.29 -4.60 4.80
C SER A 156 3.32 -3.44 5.02
N LEU A 157 2.02 -3.65 4.82
CA LEU A 157 0.97 -2.69 5.18
C LEU A 157 1.04 -2.33 6.67
N GLU A 158 1.04 -3.33 7.55
CA GLU A 158 1.14 -3.14 9.00
C GLU A 158 2.40 -2.35 9.37
N ARG A 159 3.54 -2.70 8.78
CA ARG A 159 4.81 -2.01 8.99
C ARG A 159 4.76 -0.55 8.52
N ASN A 160 4.15 -0.28 7.37
CA ASN A 160 4.07 1.07 6.84
C ASN A 160 3.10 1.92 7.67
N LEU A 161 1.93 1.40 8.01
CA LEU A 161 0.97 2.07 8.90
C LEU A 161 1.59 2.38 10.27
N GLY A 162 2.31 1.43 10.89
CA GLY A 162 2.97 1.65 12.18
C GLY A 162 4.14 2.64 12.15
N LYS A 163 4.59 3.07 10.97
CA LYS A 163 5.59 4.15 10.82
C LYS A 163 4.95 5.52 10.62
N ILE A 164 3.66 5.57 10.29
CA ILE A 164 2.95 6.83 10.12
C ILE A 164 2.76 7.41 11.52
N LYS A 165 3.31 8.60 11.75
CA LYS A 165 3.13 9.28 13.03
C LYS A 165 1.68 9.73 13.16
N PRO A 166 1.11 9.75 14.38
CA PRO A 166 -0.14 10.46 14.63
C PRO A 166 0.01 11.89 14.10
N SER A 167 -0.78 12.23 13.08
CA SER A 167 -0.73 13.56 12.47
C SER A 167 -1.71 14.46 13.21
N GLU A 168 -1.30 15.70 13.48
CA GLU A 168 -2.23 16.73 13.96
C GLU A 168 -3.22 17.14 12.85
N ASN A 169 -2.84 16.92 11.58
CA ASN A 169 -3.65 17.20 10.40
C ASN A 169 -4.78 16.16 10.26
N GLU A 170 -6.02 16.66 10.23
CA GLU A 170 -7.23 15.86 10.02
C GLU A 170 -7.20 15.05 8.72
N GLU A 171 -6.63 15.60 7.66
CA GLU A 171 -6.62 14.96 6.34
C GLU A 171 -5.76 13.70 6.32
N ASP A 172 -4.62 13.71 7.01
CA ASP A 172 -3.70 12.56 7.07
C ASP A 172 -4.29 11.43 7.90
N GLU A 173 -4.94 11.77 9.02
CA GLU A 173 -5.63 10.79 9.86
C GLU A 173 -6.83 10.18 9.12
N GLU A 174 -7.60 10.99 8.38
CA GLU A 174 -8.68 10.50 7.53
C GLU A 174 -8.16 9.56 6.44
N ARG A 175 -7.02 9.88 5.81
CA ARG A 175 -6.35 9.03 4.82
C ARG A 175 -5.96 7.68 5.42
N ASN A 176 -5.36 7.65 6.61
CA ASN A 176 -4.98 6.40 7.28
C ASN A 176 -6.20 5.54 7.62
N ASN A 177 -7.22 6.15 8.21
CA ASN A 177 -8.48 5.48 8.53
C ASN A 177 -9.14 4.91 7.28
N LYS A 178 -9.07 5.62 6.15
CA LYS A 178 -9.58 5.15 4.86
C LYS A 178 -8.81 3.93 4.35
N ILE A 179 -7.49 3.90 4.46
CA ILE A 179 -6.68 2.73 4.07
C ILE A 179 -7.11 1.50 4.87
N ILE A 180 -7.21 1.62 6.20
CA ILE A 180 -7.61 0.53 7.10
C ILE A 180 -9.04 0.06 6.80
N THR A 181 -9.96 1.01 6.63
CA THR A 181 -11.38 0.73 6.35
C THR A 181 -11.53 0.03 5.00
N ASN A 182 -10.85 0.52 3.95
CA ASN A 182 -10.86 -0.09 2.63
C ASN A 182 -10.27 -1.50 2.65
N PHE A 183 -9.12 -1.68 3.31
CA PHE A 183 -8.49 -2.97 3.46
C PHE A 183 -9.43 -3.96 4.15
N HIS A 184 -9.95 -3.62 5.33
CA HIS A 184 -10.83 -4.52 6.07
C HIS A 184 -12.09 -4.90 5.28
N SER A 185 -12.76 -3.92 4.67
CA SER A 185 -13.99 -4.14 3.92
C SER A 185 -13.74 -4.96 2.65
N GLY A 186 -12.67 -4.64 1.91
CA GLY A 186 -12.29 -5.34 0.68
C GLY A 186 -11.89 -6.78 0.95
N MET A 187 -11.06 -7.02 1.97
CA MET A 187 -10.60 -8.37 2.33
C MET A 187 -11.77 -9.27 2.74
N ASN A 188 -12.71 -8.78 3.55
CA ASN A 188 -13.89 -9.56 3.92
C ASN A 188 -14.83 -9.81 2.74
N ALA A 189 -15.09 -8.79 1.92
CA ALA A 189 -15.95 -8.92 0.75
C ALA A 189 -15.41 -9.95 -0.24
N HIS A 190 -14.12 -9.85 -0.58
CA HIS A 190 -13.48 -10.76 -1.52
C HIS A 190 -13.28 -12.18 -0.94
N ALA A 191 -12.94 -12.32 0.34
CA ALA A 191 -12.88 -13.63 1.00
C ALA A 191 -14.23 -14.35 0.97
N ARG A 192 -15.33 -13.62 1.28
CA ARG A 192 -16.68 -14.18 1.22
C ARG A 192 -17.07 -14.55 -0.21
N LEU A 193 -16.73 -13.71 -1.19
CA LEU A 193 -17.02 -13.98 -2.59
C LEU A 193 -16.30 -15.24 -3.08
N LEU A 194 -15.01 -15.36 -2.79
CA LEU A 194 -14.20 -16.54 -3.11
C LEU A 194 -14.82 -17.82 -2.51
N ASP A 195 -15.25 -17.75 -1.25
CA ASP A 195 -15.88 -18.88 -0.57
C ASP A 195 -17.20 -19.29 -1.25
N ILE A 196 -17.98 -18.34 -1.77
CA ILE A 196 -19.19 -18.63 -2.56
C ILE A 196 -18.85 -19.24 -3.91
N ILE A 197 -17.86 -18.69 -4.64
CA ILE A 197 -17.42 -19.23 -5.94
C ILE A 197 -17.01 -20.70 -5.78
N ARG A 198 -16.25 -21.02 -4.73
CA ARG A 198 -15.78 -22.38 -4.48
C ARG A 198 -16.82 -23.36 -3.97
N ALA A 199 -17.84 -22.89 -3.26
CA ALA A 199 -18.96 -23.74 -2.87
C ALA A 199 -19.75 -24.24 -4.11
N GLY A 200 -19.71 -23.48 -5.21
CA GLY A 200 -20.46 -23.79 -6.43
C GLY A 200 -21.98 -23.61 -6.27
N GLU A 201 -22.73 -23.81 -7.37
CA GLU A 201 -24.18 -23.63 -7.40
C GLU A 201 -24.98 -24.83 -6.86
N GLU A 202 -24.35 -26.01 -6.73
CA GLU A 202 -25.02 -27.29 -6.42
C GLU A 202 -24.99 -27.65 -4.92
N ASN A 203 -23.95 -27.27 -4.17
CA ASN A 203 -23.77 -27.70 -2.77
C ASN A 203 -24.46 -26.79 -1.73
N ALA A 204 -25.34 -25.88 -2.16
CA ALA A 204 -25.81 -24.78 -1.30
C ALA A 204 -27.13 -25.06 -0.56
N GLU A 205 -27.89 -26.09 -0.93
CA GLU A 205 -29.23 -26.33 -0.36
C GLU A 205 -29.29 -27.49 0.64
N GLU A 206 -28.36 -28.46 0.62
CA GLU A 206 -28.56 -29.68 1.39
C GLU A 206 -27.93 -29.70 2.79
N ASN A 207 -27.01 -28.78 3.10
CA ASN A 207 -26.47 -28.68 4.46
C ASN A 207 -26.26 -27.23 4.87
N ASN A 208 -26.73 -26.87 6.07
CA ASN A 208 -26.16 -25.82 6.93
C ASN A 208 -24.70 -26.16 7.33
N GLU A 209 -23.93 -26.81 6.46
CA GLU A 209 -22.54 -27.17 6.66
C GLU A 209 -21.66 -25.99 6.25
N LYS A 210 -20.74 -25.69 7.16
CA LYS A 210 -19.58 -24.81 7.01
C LYS A 210 -19.18 -24.70 5.53
N ILE A 211 -19.47 -23.55 4.94
CA ILE A 211 -18.73 -23.07 3.77
C ILE A 211 -17.26 -23.34 4.09
N GLN A 212 -16.60 -24.22 3.33
CA GLN A 212 -15.21 -24.53 3.58
C GLN A 212 -14.39 -23.31 3.18
N ASN A 213 -14.16 -22.42 4.16
CA ASN A 213 -13.33 -21.26 3.89
C ASN A 213 -11.95 -21.75 3.44
N THR A 214 -11.51 -21.23 2.30
CA THR A 214 -10.17 -21.49 1.78
C THR A 214 -9.10 -21.02 2.76
N ALA A 215 -7.88 -21.53 2.64
CA ALA A 215 -6.76 -21.04 3.44
C ALA A 215 -6.58 -19.53 3.22
N ILE A 216 -6.69 -19.08 1.97
CA ILE A 216 -6.56 -17.66 1.62
C ILE A 216 -7.72 -16.81 2.17
N SER A 217 -8.98 -17.27 2.11
CA SER A 217 -10.14 -16.56 2.69
C SER A 217 -10.01 -16.42 4.20
N LYS A 218 -9.56 -17.49 4.89
CA LYS A 218 -9.30 -17.45 6.34
C LYS A 218 -8.17 -16.48 6.67
N SER A 219 -7.06 -16.53 5.93
CA SER A 219 -5.93 -15.62 6.11
C SER A 219 -6.37 -14.17 5.89
N ALA A 220 -7.17 -13.91 4.86
CA ALA A 220 -7.72 -12.59 4.58
C ALA A 220 -8.58 -12.03 5.72
N GLN A 221 -9.53 -12.81 6.24
CA GLN A 221 -10.40 -12.39 7.35
C GLN A 221 -9.61 -12.16 8.64
N ALA A 222 -8.63 -13.03 8.91
CA ALA A 222 -7.74 -12.88 10.06
C ALA A 222 -6.89 -11.60 9.95
N ASN A 223 -6.31 -11.35 8.77
CA ASN A 223 -5.49 -10.18 8.48
C ASN A 223 -6.29 -8.88 8.51
N ALA A 224 -7.52 -8.89 7.96
CA ALA A 224 -8.46 -7.78 8.07
C ALA A 224 -8.68 -7.42 9.55
N SER A 225 -9.07 -8.41 10.35
CA SER A 225 -9.34 -8.23 11.78
C SER A 225 -8.11 -7.74 12.54
N LYS A 226 -6.93 -8.30 12.23
CA LYS A 226 -5.65 -7.90 12.81
C LYS A 226 -5.36 -6.42 12.56
N ILE A 227 -5.37 -5.98 11.30
CA ILE A 227 -5.13 -4.57 10.94
C ILE A 227 -6.15 -3.66 11.60
N LYS A 228 -7.46 -3.98 11.53
CA LYS A 228 -8.50 -3.17 12.17
C LYS A 228 -8.26 -3.00 13.67
N ASN A 229 -7.90 -4.07 14.37
CA ASN A 229 -7.70 -4.05 15.82
C ASN A 229 -6.43 -3.31 16.24
N SER A 230 -5.34 -3.41 15.47
CA SER A 230 -4.10 -2.68 15.75
C SER A 230 -4.31 -1.17 15.77
N PHE A 231 -5.19 -0.64 14.90
CA PHE A 231 -5.37 0.81 14.74
C PHE A 231 -6.64 1.39 15.37
N LYS A 232 -7.59 0.56 15.81
CA LYS A 232 -8.77 1.01 16.59
C LYS A 232 -8.38 1.60 17.96
N LYS A 233 -7.19 1.26 18.48
CA LYS A 233 -6.70 1.68 19.80
C LYS A 233 -5.98 3.04 19.80
N GLU A 234 -5.54 3.51 18.63
CA GLU A 234 -4.64 4.67 18.49
C GLU A 234 -5.37 5.95 18.05
N SER A 235 -6.59 5.83 17.50
CA SER A 235 -7.35 6.93 16.88
C SER A 235 -8.29 7.70 17.82
N ILE A 236 -8.21 7.45 19.14
CA ILE A 236 -9.11 8.03 20.13
C ILE A 236 -8.27 8.70 21.23
N GLU A 237 -7.66 9.85 20.91
CA GLU A 237 -7.20 10.77 21.96
C GLU A 237 -8.33 11.76 22.27
N GLU A 238 -8.75 11.81 23.53
CA GLU A 238 -9.94 12.50 24.07
C GLU A 238 -9.89 14.05 24.03
N ASN A 239 -8.90 14.66 23.40
CA ASN A 239 -8.53 16.05 23.72
C ASN A 239 -9.22 17.17 22.92
N ASP A 240 -10.11 16.87 21.95
CA ASP A 240 -10.85 17.95 21.25
C ASP A 240 -12.26 17.56 20.78
N ASP A 241 -13.24 17.98 21.58
CA ASP A 241 -14.67 17.64 21.47
C ASP A 241 -15.32 18.18 20.17
N VAL A 242 -14.85 19.33 19.69
CA VAL A 242 -15.35 19.97 18.45
C VAL A 242 -14.83 19.23 17.21
N LYS A 243 -13.57 18.80 17.25
CA LYS A 243 -12.92 18.03 16.17
C LYS A 243 -13.64 16.71 15.92
N ILE A 244 -14.01 16.01 17.00
CA ILE A 244 -14.73 14.73 16.93
C ILE A 244 -16.12 14.90 16.29
N GLN A 245 -16.86 15.96 16.64
CA GLN A 245 -18.20 16.19 16.07
C GLN A 245 -18.17 16.48 14.57
N ASN A 246 -17.24 17.31 14.10
CA ASN A 246 -17.12 17.62 12.67
C ASN A 246 -16.78 16.35 11.86
N ARG A 247 -15.84 15.54 12.36
CA ARG A 247 -15.47 14.25 11.75
C ARG A 247 -16.65 13.28 11.73
N TYR A 248 -17.40 13.19 12.83
CA TYR A 248 -18.59 12.35 12.90
C TYR A 248 -19.63 12.76 11.86
N ALA A 249 -19.95 14.06 11.74
CA ALA A 249 -20.95 14.54 10.78
C ALA A 249 -20.55 14.25 9.32
N LYS A 250 -19.28 14.56 8.95
CA LYS A 250 -18.75 14.28 7.61
C LYS A 250 -18.81 12.79 7.29
N LYS A 251 -18.34 11.94 8.22
CA LYS A 251 -18.31 10.50 8.02
C LYS A 251 -19.73 9.90 7.98
N LYS A 252 -20.65 10.41 8.80
CA LYS A 252 -22.06 9.98 8.80
C LYS A 252 -22.69 10.15 7.42
N ASN A 253 -22.48 11.31 6.78
CA ASN A 253 -22.98 11.56 5.43
C ASN A 253 -22.35 10.61 4.40
N ALA A 254 -21.06 10.32 4.53
CA ALA A 254 -20.38 9.36 3.65
C ALA A 254 -20.94 7.94 3.81
N VAL A 255 -21.16 7.49 5.04
CA VAL A 255 -21.77 6.18 5.34
C VAL A 255 -23.19 6.09 4.77
N GLN A 256 -24.02 7.11 4.98
CA GLN A 256 -25.37 7.15 4.45
C GLN A 256 -25.37 7.06 2.91
N SER A 257 -24.49 7.82 2.24
CA SER A 257 -24.34 7.76 0.78
C SER A 257 -23.96 6.38 0.27
N ILE A 258 -23.08 5.65 0.99
CA ILE A 258 -22.73 4.27 0.64
C ILE A 258 -23.96 3.36 0.81
N ILE A 259 -24.66 3.45 1.94
CA ILE A 259 -25.86 2.64 2.21
C ILE A 259 -26.93 2.88 1.14
N ASP A 260 -27.20 4.13 0.80
CA ASP A 260 -28.23 4.51 -0.17
C ASP A 260 -27.87 3.99 -1.58
N ARG A 261 -26.60 4.17 -1.99
CA ARG A 261 -26.10 3.66 -3.27
C ARG A 261 -26.17 2.14 -3.35
N THR A 262 -25.77 1.44 -2.29
CA THR A 262 -25.82 -0.03 -2.24
C THR A 262 -27.26 -0.53 -2.25
N SER A 263 -28.16 0.12 -1.49
CA SER A 263 -29.60 -0.22 -1.48
C SER A 263 -30.20 -0.06 -2.88
N LYS A 264 -29.93 1.07 -3.54
CA LYS A 264 -30.39 1.31 -4.91
C LYS A 264 -29.86 0.28 -5.90
N ASN A 265 -28.57 -0.06 -5.83
CA ASN A 265 -27.98 -1.08 -6.69
C ASN A 265 -28.61 -2.46 -6.43
N LEU A 266 -28.96 -2.75 -5.19
CA LEU A 266 -29.63 -3.98 -4.83
C LEU A 266 -31.03 -4.05 -5.46
N ASP A 267 -31.83 -2.99 -5.30
CA ASP A 267 -33.19 -2.89 -5.86
C ASP A 267 -33.22 -3.11 -7.37
N LEU A 268 -32.23 -2.58 -8.09
CA LEU A 268 -32.07 -2.76 -9.53
C LEU A 268 -31.79 -4.21 -9.95
N ASN A 269 -31.31 -5.05 -9.03
CA ASN A 269 -30.86 -6.42 -9.32
C ASN A 269 -31.73 -7.51 -8.66
N ILE A 270 -32.77 -7.17 -7.89
CA ILE A 270 -33.61 -8.15 -7.15
C ILE A 270 -34.20 -9.23 -8.06
N ASN A 271 -34.55 -8.91 -9.31
CA ASN A 271 -35.25 -9.82 -10.22
C ASN A 271 -34.32 -10.74 -11.04
N ASN A 272 -33.12 -11.06 -10.55
CA ASN A 272 -32.15 -11.87 -11.30
C ASN A 272 -32.41 -13.38 -11.14
N GLU A 273 -32.39 -14.14 -12.25
CA GLU A 273 -32.75 -15.57 -12.26
C GLU A 273 -31.62 -16.51 -11.79
N SER A 274 -30.34 -16.10 -11.85
CA SER A 274 -29.25 -17.00 -11.46
C SER A 274 -29.20 -17.21 -9.94
N ARG A 275 -29.17 -18.47 -9.50
CA ARG A 275 -29.07 -18.87 -8.08
C ARG A 275 -27.88 -18.21 -7.37
N GLY A 276 -26.72 -18.17 -8.03
CA GLY A 276 -25.52 -17.52 -7.48
C GLY A 276 -25.71 -16.02 -7.27
N ARG A 277 -26.32 -15.33 -8.23
CA ARG A 277 -26.65 -13.89 -8.08
C ARG A 277 -27.66 -13.63 -6.97
N LYS A 278 -28.68 -14.49 -6.84
CA LYS A 278 -29.64 -14.39 -5.73
C LYS A 278 -28.94 -14.47 -4.37
N ARG A 279 -27.99 -15.41 -4.23
CA ARG A 279 -27.18 -15.51 -3.01
C ARG A 279 -26.36 -14.25 -2.75
N ILE A 280 -25.72 -13.66 -3.77
CA ILE A 280 -25.03 -12.38 -3.62
C ILE A 280 -25.99 -11.30 -3.11
N ILE A 281 -27.18 -11.18 -3.69
CA ILE A 281 -28.19 -10.18 -3.29
C ILE A 281 -28.64 -10.40 -1.84
N ASP A 282 -28.98 -11.64 -1.46
CA ASP A 282 -29.45 -11.97 -0.11
C ASP A 282 -28.35 -11.69 0.94
N ASP A 283 -27.11 -12.06 0.62
CA ASP A 283 -25.95 -11.83 1.48
C ASP A 283 -25.60 -10.34 1.59
N THR A 284 -25.66 -9.59 0.48
CA THR A 284 -25.51 -8.12 0.48
C THR A 284 -26.58 -7.48 1.34
N ASN A 285 -27.85 -7.87 1.20
CA ASN A 285 -28.96 -7.36 1.99
C ASN A 285 -28.69 -7.54 3.50
N LYS A 286 -28.31 -8.76 3.90
CA LYS A 286 -28.00 -9.06 5.30
C LYS A 286 -26.86 -8.18 5.84
N THR A 287 -25.77 -8.04 5.08
CA THR A 287 -24.65 -7.19 5.47
C THR A 287 -25.06 -5.71 5.53
N LEU A 288 -25.88 -5.25 4.60
CA LEU A 288 -26.35 -3.86 4.56
C LEU A 288 -27.29 -3.52 5.73
N GLU A 289 -28.16 -4.44 6.14
CA GLU A 289 -28.98 -4.28 7.34
C GLU A 289 -28.12 -4.21 8.62
N GLU A 290 -27.03 -4.97 8.69
CA GLU A 290 -26.07 -4.85 9.79
C GLU A 290 -25.36 -3.48 9.78
N ALA A 291 -25.00 -2.95 8.62
CA ALA A 291 -24.45 -1.60 8.51
C ALA A 291 -25.45 -0.53 9.00
N LYS A 292 -26.73 -0.63 8.62
CA LYS A 292 -27.80 0.25 9.09
C LYS A 292 -27.99 0.16 10.61
N ARG A 293 -27.89 -1.04 11.18
CA ARG A 293 -27.94 -1.25 12.63
C ARG A 293 -26.80 -0.51 13.35
N PHE A 294 -25.56 -0.64 12.88
CA PHE A 294 -24.43 0.09 13.46
C PHE A 294 -24.57 1.61 13.31
N LEU A 295 -25.11 2.10 12.19
CA LEU A 295 -25.38 3.54 12.01
C LEU A 295 -26.38 4.04 13.07
N LYS A 296 -27.47 3.29 13.28
CA LYS A 296 -28.46 3.62 14.30
C LYS A 296 -27.85 3.62 15.71
N GLU A 297 -27.05 2.61 16.06
CA GLU A 297 -26.33 2.55 17.34
C GLU A 297 -25.38 3.75 17.53
N ALA A 298 -24.71 4.17 16.45
CA ALA A 298 -23.84 5.34 16.46
C ALA A 298 -24.62 6.63 16.75
N GLU A 299 -25.78 6.81 16.12
CA GLU A 299 -26.65 7.98 16.36
C GLU A 299 -27.21 8.01 17.78
N GLU A 300 -27.60 6.85 18.33
CA GLU A 300 -28.08 6.75 19.71
C GLU A 300 -26.99 7.12 20.72
N LYS A 301 -25.75 6.71 20.46
CA LYS A 301 -24.58 7.06 21.30
C LYS A 301 -24.22 8.54 21.18
N GLU A 302 -24.31 9.13 19.99
CA GLU A 302 -24.08 10.57 19.80
C GLU A 302 -25.10 11.39 20.58
N LYS A 303 -26.39 11.00 20.54
CA LYS A 303 -27.46 11.65 21.33
C LYS A 303 -27.23 11.59 22.84
N LYS A 304 -26.53 10.56 23.32
CA LYS A 304 -26.15 10.38 24.74
C LYS A 304 -24.86 11.13 25.11
N GLY A 305 -24.21 11.79 24.15
CA GLY A 305 -22.90 12.42 24.35
C GLY A 305 -21.73 11.43 24.42
N GLU A 306 -21.95 10.15 24.12
CA GLU A 306 -20.90 9.13 24.08
C GLU A 306 -20.10 9.21 22.77
N ARG A 307 -19.52 10.37 22.44
CA ARG A 307 -18.97 10.69 21.11
C ARG A 307 -17.93 9.70 20.60
N VAL A 308 -17.03 9.26 21.48
CA VAL A 308 -16.02 8.23 21.16
C VAL A 308 -16.68 6.93 20.72
N ASN A 309 -17.66 6.45 21.48
CA ASN A 309 -18.37 5.21 21.16
C ASN A 309 -19.26 5.38 19.92
N ALA A 310 -19.85 6.56 19.74
CA ALA A 310 -20.63 6.92 18.57
C ALA A 310 -19.77 6.85 17.31
N TYR A 311 -18.60 7.48 17.32
CA TYR A 311 -17.65 7.44 16.22
C TYR A 311 -17.15 6.02 15.96
N SER A 312 -16.83 5.25 17.01
CA SER A 312 -16.43 3.84 16.88
C SER A 312 -17.49 2.98 16.17
N LYS A 313 -18.77 3.14 16.54
CA LYS A 313 -19.89 2.46 15.89
C LYS A 313 -20.13 2.95 14.47
N LEU A 314 -19.89 4.22 14.21
CA LEU A 314 -19.94 4.77 12.85
C LEU A 314 -18.85 4.16 11.95
N LEU A 315 -17.64 3.89 12.48
CA LEU A 315 -16.60 3.16 11.75
C LEU A 315 -17.02 1.72 11.46
N ASP A 316 -17.63 1.04 12.42
CA ASP A 316 -18.16 -0.30 12.21
C ASP A 316 -19.24 -0.30 11.10
N SER A 317 -20.12 0.70 11.09
CA SER A 317 -21.11 0.90 10.02
C SER A 317 -20.46 1.16 8.65
N GLU A 318 -19.46 2.04 8.58
CA GLU A 318 -18.77 2.35 7.32
C GLU A 318 -18.12 1.11 6.71
N VAL A 319 -17.40 0.36 7.54
CA VAL A 319 -16.76 -0.89 7.16
C VAL A 319 -17.78 -1.86 6.58
N THR A 320 -18.88 -2.10 7.30
CA THR A 320 -19.88 -3.07 6.87
C THR A 320 -20.63 -2.60 5.61
N ALA A 321 -20.91 -1.29 5.48
CA ALA A 321 -21.55 -0.74 4.29
C ALA A 321 -20.67 -0.88 3.04
N ARG A 322 -19.36 -0.64 3.18
CA ARG A 322 -18.39 -0.83 2.09
C ARG A 322 -18.21 -2.29 1.73
N GLU A 323 -18.18 -3.18 2.72
CA GLU A 323 -18.13 -4.62 2.48
C GLU A 323 -19.32 -5.06 1.61
N ALA A 324 -20.53 -4.62 1.97
CA ALA A 324 -21.74 -4.88 1.19
C ALA A 324 -21.66 -4.33 -0.25
N ASP A 325 -21.17 -3.10 -0.42
CA ASP A 325 -21.01 -2.47 -1.74
C ASP A 325 -20.01 -3.22 -2.63
N ILE A 326 -18.80 -3.51 -2.10
CA ILE A 326 -17.75 -4.23 -2.82
C ILE A 326 -18.23 -5.63 -3.18
N PHE A 327 -18.82 -6.33 -2.22
CA PHE A 327 -19.34 -7.69 -2.42
C PHE A 327 -20.41 -7.73 -3.52
N LEU A 328 -21.36 -6.79 -3.50
CA LEU A 328 -22.38 -6.68 -4.55
C LEU A 328 -21.74 -6.40 -5.92
N GLN A 329 -20.88 -5.39 -6.01
CA GLN A 329 -20.27 -5.00 -7.29
C GLN A 329 -19.41 -6.12 -7.88
N SER A 330 -18.61 -6.79 -7.07
CA SER A 330 -17.75 -7.89 -7.51
C SER A 330 -18.59 -9.13 -7.87
N GLY A 331 -19.56 -9.49 -7.04
CA GLY A 331 -20.44 -10.64 -7.30
C GLY A 331 -21.32 -10.49 -8.54
N LEU A 332 -21.74 -9.27 -8.88
CA LEU A 332 -22.50 -9.01 -10.11
C LEU A 332 -21.66 -9.12 -11.39
N LYS A 333 -20.33 -8.93 -11.30
CA LYS A 333 -19.41 -9.08 -12.45
C LYS A 333 -19.12 -10.53 -12.80
N LEU A 334 -19.34 -11.47 -11.88
CA LEU A 334 -19.08 -12.89 -12.10
C LEU A 334 -19.99 -13.48 -13.19
N LYS A 335 -19.43 -14.42 -13.95
CA LYS A 335 -20.14 -15.20 -14.96
C LYS A 335 -20.78 -16.42 -14.33
N TRP A 336 -21.90 -16.20 -13.65
CA TRP A 336 -22.71 -17.31 -13.14
C TRP A 336 -23.22 -18.18 -14.29
N LYS A 337 -23.08 -19.50 -14.17
CA LYS A 337 -23.60 -20.40 -15.20
C LYS A 337 -25.11 -20.35 -15.13
N ASN A 338 -25.77 -20.16 -16.27
CA ASN A 338 -27.22 -20.38 -16.32
C ASN A 338 -27.45 -21.88 -16.16
N SER A 339 -28.14 -22.29 -15.10
CA SER A 339 -28.72 -23.62 -14.98
C SER A 339 -29.83 -23.79 -16.02
N ARG A 340 -29.46 -23.98 -17.28
CA ARG A 340 -30.33 -24.52 -18.32
C ARG A 340 -29.52 -25.46 -19.21
N LYS A 341 -29.50 -26.73 -18.82
CA LYS A 341 -29.84 -27.84 -19.71
C LYS A 341 -30.35 -29.02 -18.90
#